data_AF-A0A962APZ3-F1
#
_entry.id   AF-A0A962APZ3-F1
#
_cell.length_a   1.000
_cell.length_b   1.000
_cell.length_c   1.000
_cell.angle_alpha   90.00
_cell.angle_beta   90.00
_cell.angle_gamma   90.00
#
_symmetry.space_group_name_H-M   'P 1'
#
loop_
_entity.id
_entity.type
_entity.pdbx_description
1 polymer ?
#
loop_
_entity_poly.entity_id
_entity_poly.type
_entity_poly.pdbx_seq_one_letter_code
_entity_poly.pdbx_strand_id
1 'polypeptide(L)'
;FEFTNQLAVDLLDALGPLLTPERLARIRKDLPVYIFSGSDDPVGANLPALAEAYRNAGLTRVDMRVYTGARHETLNETNRDEVTADLVAWIANTLG
;
A
#
# COMPACT_ATOMS: atom_id res chain seq x y z
N PHE A 1 -24.94 -9.04 -5.63
CA PHE A 1 -23.55 -9.38 -5.98
C PHE A 1 -23.39 -10.86 -5.71
N GLU A 2 -23.15 -11.69 -6.73
CA GLU A 2 -22.95 -13.13 -6.52
C GLU A 2 -21.46 -13.43 -6.44
N PHE A 3 -21.05 -14.04 -5.32
CA PHE A 3 -19.68 -14.50 -5.14
C PHE A 3 -19.56 -15.89 -5.77
N THR A 4 -18.99 -15.97 -6.97
CA THR A 4 -18.83 -17.23 -7.71
C THR A 4 -17.41 -17.76 -7.60
N ASN A 5 -17.24 -19.06 -7.85
CA ASN A 5 -15.89 -19.64 -7.96
C ASN A 5 -15.06 -18.94 -9.04
N GLN A 6 -15.70 -18.46 -10.12
CA GLN A 6 -15.02 -17.71 -11.17
C GLN A 6 -14.51 -16.36 -10.68
N LEU A 7 -15.29 -15.64 -9.88
CA LEU A 7 -14.84 -14.39 -9.25
C LEU A 7 -13.59 -14.60 -8.39
N ALA A 8 -13.51 -15.71 -7.65
CA ALA A 8 -12.34 -16.03 -6.85
C ALA A 8 -11.11 -16.32 -7.73
N VAL A 9 -11.28 -17.06 -8.83
CA VAL A 9 -10.20 -17.33 -9.80
C VAL A 9 -9.71 -16.04 -10.44
N ASP A 10 -10.63 -15.21 -10.93
CA ASP A 10 -10.29 -13.94 -11.59
C ASP A 10 -9.54 -12.99 -10.64
N LEU A 11 -9.91 -12.97 -9.36
CA LEU A 11 -9.22 -12.20 -8.33
C LEU A 11 -7.77 -12.68 -8.14
N LEU A 12 -7.55 -13.99 -8.02
CA LEU A 12 -6.21 -14.56 -7.83
C LEU A 12 -5.31 -14.31 -9.05
N ASP A 13 -5.86 -14.49 -10.26
CA ASP A 13 -5.16 -14.23 -11.51
C ASP A 13 -4.77 -12.75 -11.65
N ALA A 14 -5.61 -11.83 -11.18
CA ALA A 14 -5.33 -10.40 -11.20
C ALA A 14 -4.27 -9.99 -10.15
N LEU A 15 -4.24 -10.64 -8.99
CA LEU A 15 -3.30 -10.31 -7.90
C LEU A 15 -1.88 -10.83 -8.15
N GLY A 16 -1.74 -12.03 -8.73
CA GLY A 16 -0.45 -12.67 -8.98
C GLY A 16 0.61 -11.78 -9.67
N PRO A 17 0.31 -11.09 -10.78
CA PRO A 17 1.31 -10.36 -11.54
C PRO A 17 1.61 -8.96 -11.01
N LEU A 18 0.95 -8.46 -9.95
CA LEU A 18 1.00 -7.04 -9.56
C LEU A 18 2.41 -6.50 -9.28
N LEU A 19 3.29 -7.34 -8.71
CA LEU A 19 4.67 -6.96 -8.35
C LEU A 19 5.71 -7.49 -9.35
N THR A 20 5.31 -7.87 -10.56
CA THR A 20 6.27 -8.24 -11.62
C THR A 20 7.19 -7.07 -11.98
N PRO A 21 8.48 -7.31 -12.25
CA PRO A 21 9.43 -6.27 -12.63
C PRO A 21 8.93 -5.41 -13.80
N GLU A 22 8.28 -6.03 -14.80
CA GLU A 22 7.73 -5.35 -15.98
C GLU A 22 6.63 -4.34 -15.60
N ARG A 23 5.79 -4.65 -14.60
CA ARG A 23 4.74 -3.73 -14.14
C ARG A 23 5.32 -2.63 -13.28
N LEU A 24 6.20 -2.97 -12.33
CA LEU A 24 6.85 -1.98 -11.48
C LEU A 24 7.73 -1.01 -12.29
N ALA A 25 8.34 -1.49 -13.38
CA ALA A 25 9.12 -0.67 -14.30
C ALA A 25 8.29 0.48 -14.93
N ARG A 26 6.98 0.29 -15.11
CA ARG A 26 6.07 1.29 -15.68
C ARG A 26 5.68 2.41 -14.71
N ILE A 27 5.97 2.25 -13.42
CA ILE A 27 5.72 3.30 -12.43
C ILE A 27 6.76 4.41 -12.63
N ARG A 28 6.28 5.66 -12.68
CA ARG A 28 7.09 6.86 -12.78
C ARG A 28 8.09 6.92 -11.60
N LYS A 29 9.38 7.10 -11.87
CA LYS A 29 10.47 6.95 -10.88
C LYS A 29 10.56 8.10 -9.87
N ASP A 30 10.12 9.28 -10.29
CA ASP A 30 9.97 10.47 -9.45
C ASP A 30 8.62 10.53 -8.73
N LEU A 31 7.72 9.55 -8.89
CA LEU A 31 6.45 9.51 -8.16
C LEU A 31 6.72 9.21 -6.68
N PRO A 32 6.35 10.12 -5.76
CA PRO A 32 6.39 9.84 -4.33
C PRO A 32 5.34 8.81 -3.95
N VAL A 33 5.72 7.81 -3.16
CA VAL A 33 4.85 6.73 -2.70
C VAL A 33 4.87 6.69 -1.18
N TYR A 34 3.68 6.70 -0.58
CA TYR A 34 3.47 6.48 0.84
C TYR A 34 2.72 5.19 1.06
N ILE A 35 3.28 4.29 1.84
CA ILE A 35 2.71 2.97 2.13
C ILE A 35 2.38 2.92 3.61
N PHE A 36 1.15 2.59 3.95
CA PHE A 36 0.78 2.43 5.36
C PHE A 36 -0.22 1.31 5.58
N SER A 37 -0.12 0.68 6.75
CA SER A 37 -1.03 -0.37 7.21
C SER A 37 -1.16 -0.37 8.73
N GLY A 38 -2.15 -1.09 9.23
CA GLY A 38 -2.24 -1.43 10.64
C GLY A 38 -1.34 -2.62 11.00
N SER A 39 -0.90 -2.71 12.26
CA SER A 39 -0.11 -3.87 12.74
C SER A 39 -0.94 -5.13 12.91
N ASP A 40 -2.24 -4.99 13.11
CA ASP A 40 -3.17 -6.07 13.45
C ASP A 40 -4.03 -6.46 12.24
N ASP A 41 -3.58 -6.09 11.03
CA ASP A 41 -4.21 -6.44 9.77
C ASP A 41 -3.90 -7.90 9.39
N PRO A 42 -4.88 -8.82 9.42
CA PRO A 42 -4.66 -10.23 9.11
C PRO A 42 -4.43 -10.50 7.61
N VAL A 43 -4.69 -9.51 6.76
CA VAL A 43 -4.43 -9.58 5.31
C VAL A 43 -3.35 -8.58 4.88
N GLY A 44 -2.74 -7.89 5.85
CA GLY A 44 -1.68 -6.92 5.63
C GLY A 44 -0.44 -7.59 5.05
N ALA A 45 0.06 -7.05 3.95
CA ALA A 45 1.30 -7.52 3.32
C ALA A 45 2.53 -7.14 4.16
N ASN A 46 3.67 -7.77 3.87
CA ASN A 46 4.97 -7.35 4.39
C ASN A 46 5.35 -5.99 3.76
N LEU A 47 4.95 -4.90 4.43
CA LEU A 47 5.21 -3.52 4.01
C LEU A 47 6.70 -3.25 3.71
N PRO A 48 7.65 -3.72 4.54
CA PRO A 48 9.07 -3.63 4.21
C PRO A 48 9.43 -4.25 2.86
N ALA A 49 8.95 -5.45 2.57
CA ALA A 49 9.20 -6.11 1.28
C ALA A 49 8.58 -5.35 0.10
N LEU A 50 7.39 -4.76 0.28
CA LEU A 50 6.76 -3.92 -0.73
C LEU A 50 7.55 -2.62 -0.98
N ALA A 51 8.00 -1.97 0.09
CA ALA A 51 8.84 -0.78 -0.01
C ALA A 51 10.16 -1.08 -0.72
N GLU A 52 10.79 -2.22 -0.41
CA GLU A 52 11.99 -2.69 -1.12
C GLU A 52 11.71 -3.00 -2.59
N ALA A 53 10.59 -3.65 -2.93
CA ALA A 53 10.21 -3.90 -4.31
C ALA A 53 10.09 -2.59 -5.12
N TYR A 54 9.49 -1.55 -4.54
CA TYR A 54 9.42 -0.25 -5.19
C TYR A 54 10.79 0.43 -5.33
N ARG A 55 11.64 0.38 -4.30
CA ARG A 55 13.01 0.92 -4.36
C ARG A 55 13.85 0.20 -5.40
N ASN A 56 13.77 -1.13 -5.46
CA ASN A 56 14.45 -1.96 -6.47
C ASN A 56 13.95 -1.68 -7.89
N ALA A 57 12.68 -1.26 -8.03
CA ALA A 57 12.12 -0.79 -9.30
C ALA A 57 12.53 0.65 -9.69
N GLY A 58 13.39 1.29 -8.90
CA GLY A 58 13.99 2.60 -9.17
C GLY A 58 13.19 3.79 -8.64
N LEU A 59 12.20 3.58 -7.77
CA LEU A 59 11.49 4.68 -7.11
C LEU A 59 12.37 5.27 -6.02
N THR A 60 12.54 6.60 -6.02
CA THR A 60 13.47 7.28 -5.10
C THR A 60 12.80 7.80 -3.83
N ARG A 61 11.48 7.98 -3.84
CA ARG A 61 10.69 8.55 -2.74
C ARG A 61 9.65 7.52 -2.28
N VAL A 62 10.06 6.63 -1.37
CA VAL A 62 9.20 5.57 -0.82
C VAL A 62 9.21 5.65 0.70
N ASP A 63 8.14 6.22 1.25
CA ASP A 63 7.89 6.38 2.67
C ASP A 63 6.94 5.29 3.18
N MET A 64 7.10 4.89 4.44
CA MET A 64 6.36 3.77 5.03
C MET A 64 5.97 4.05 6.49
N ARG A 65 4.76 3.67 6.88
CA ARG A 65 4.25 3.78 8.26
C ARG A 65 3.44 2.56 8.66
N VAL A 66 3.60 2.08 9.90
CA VAL A 66 2.76 1.03 10.49
C VAL A 66 2.09 1.60 11.73
N TYR A 67 0.76 1.53 11.78
CA TYR A 67 -0.03 2.02 12.90
C TYR A 67 -0.36 0.88 13.87
N THR A 68 0.15 0.96 15.10
CA THR A 68 -0.02 -0.09 16.11
C THR A 68 -1.49 -0.23 16.53
N GLY A 69 -2.00 -1.45 16.56
CA GLY A 69 -3.37 -1.79 16.98
C GLY A 69 -4.45 -1.58 15.91
N ALA A 70 -4.11 -0.98 14.77
CA ALA A 70 -5.06 -0.81 13.66
C ALA A 70 -5.15 -2.08 12.81
N ARG A 71 -6.33 -2.34 12.24
CA ARG A 71 -6.58 -3.44 11.28
C ARG A 71 -6.50 -2.92 9.84
N HIS A 72 -7.14 -3.62 8.90
CA HIS A 72 -7.05 -3.37 7.46
C HIS A 72 -7.50 -1.96 7.05
N GLU A 73 -8.67 -1.51 7.54
CA GLU A 73 -9.22 -0.20 7.19
C GLU A 73 -8.72 0.91 8.13
N THR A 74 -7.41 1.16 8.12
CA THR A 74 -6.76 2.16 8.99
C THR A 74 -7.41 3.55 8.99
N LEU A 75 -7.98 3.99 7.86
CA LEU A 75 -8.71 5.26 7.74
C LEU A 75 -10.09 5.27 8.43
N ASN A 76 -10.60 4.10 8.81
CA ASN A 76 -11.87 3.91 9.50
C ASN A 76 -11.70 3.28 10.90
N GLU A 77 -10.47 3.10 11.36
CA GLU A 77 -10.18 2.54 12.67
C GLU A 77 -10.25 3.58 13.81
N THR A 78 -10.14 3.11 15.05
CA THR A 78 -10.17 3.97 16.24
C THR A 78 -9.13 5.10 16.25
N ASN A 79 -7.99 4.91 15.59
CA ASN A 79 -6.93 5.91 15.44
C ASN A 79 -6.99 6.66 14.10
N ARG A 80 -8.14 6.68 13.41
CA ARG A 80 -8.34 7.34 12.11
C ARG A 80 -7.84 8.79 12.05
N ASP A 81 -7.94 9.53 13.16
CA ASP A 81 -7.53 10.93 13.21
C ASP A 81 -6.01 11.07 13.10
N GLU A 82 -5.25 10.17 13.73
CA GLU A 82 -3.79 10.05 13.58
C GLU A 82 -3.43 9.71 12.14
N VAL A 83 -4.04 8.65 11.59
CA VAL A 83 -3.78 8.18 10.22
C VAL A 83 -4.05 9.29 9.19
N THR A 84 -5.16 10.01 9.37
CA THR A 84 -5.55 11.12 8.49
C THR A 84 -4.60 12.29 8.61
N ALA A 85 -4.20 12.67 9.82
CA ALA A 85 -3.24 13.76 10.04
C ALA A 85 -1.88 13.46 9.40
N ASP A 86 -1.36 12.24 9.59
CA ASP A 86 -0.10 11.79 9.00
C ASP A 86 -0.16 11.79 7.46
N LEU A 87 -1.27 11.30 6.89
CA LEU A 87 -1.47 11.32 5.43
C LEU A 87 -1.52 12.74 4.87
N VAL A 88 -2.28 13.65 5.50
CA VAL A 88 -2.37 15.05 5.08
C VAL A 88 -1.02 15.74 5.19
N ALA A 89 -0.28 15.52 6.29
CA ALA A 89 1.06 16.06 6.47
C ALA A 89 2.03 15.54 5.39
N TRP A 90 1.97 14.24 5.07
CA TRP A 90 2.79 13.66 4.01
C TRP A 90 2.47 14.28 2.64
N ILE A 91 1.19 14.45 2.29
CA ILE A 91 0.76 15.09 1.04
C ILE A 91 1.26 16.54 0.98
N ALA A 92 1.07 17.31 2.05
CA ALA A 92 1.49 18.70 2.12
C ALA A 92 3.02 18.86 1.92
N ASN A 93 3.81 18.01 2.58
CA ASN A 93 5.27 17.98 2.44
C ASN A 93 5.74 17.46 1.07
N THR A 94 4.88 16.75 0.34
CA THR A 94 5.20 16.19 -0.97
C THR A 94 4.88 17.15 -2.11
N LEU A 95 3.85 17.98 -1.96
CA LEU A 95 3.40 18.96 -2.94
C LEU A 95 4.01 20.36 -2.76
N GLY A 96 4.46 20.69 -1.54
CA GLY A 96 5.22 21.91 -1.24
C GLY A 96 6.65 21.84 -1.76
#